data_AF-A0A6M4G675-F1
#
_entry.id   AF-A0A6M4G675-F1
#
_cell.length_a   1.000
_cell.length_b   1.000
_cell.length_c   1.000
_cell.angle_alpha   90.00
_cell.angle_beta   90.00
_cell.angle_gamma   90.00
#
_symmetry.space_group_name_H-M   'P 1'
#
loop_
_entity.id
_entity.type
_entity.pdbx_description
1 polymer ?
#
loop_
_entity_poly.entity_id
_entity_poly.type
_entity_poly.pdbx_seq_one_letter_code
_entity_poly.pdbx_strand_id
1 'polypeptide(L)'
;MLDLDDIKDLVGHTNKEATRYYDKVDPEALALKLAYAETELSREGATWSGPRVSSGPAFIQAADRNSALQKSFHADQNAAIAKFGVVALVTGCLDQSLKQSGLDLLRTAAAGSLSFRDTHICPVNEECPEFVVAQFGRARACGQCPLGCKSIDHLPAISAKMHKLLRVYAEDLRRLREAENSGRDNAAAELYDSLLFTVNEFLGWKITEHVLLENVKQPVGRDYVIGDPEFVREHLVRNVGESTAQQKILMSIMEADAYPDLNDELLSLQANIIRQRLMGQSFDQVDTLLEGLEPEPEPEPDAVRSLANYIRSVMSITEISFDNLAVAMLEPQQHVPVSIPLLSDMMQ
;
A
#
# COMPACT_ATOMS: atom_id res chain seq x y z
N MET A 1 -4.05 -7.42 -22.23
CA MET A 1 -2.99 -6.62 -21.59
C MET A 1 -3.63 -5.28 -21.29
N LEU A 2 -3.57 -4.81 -20.04
CA LEU A 2 -4.12 -3.50 -19.73
C LEU A 2 -3.18 -2.42 -20.31
N ASP A 3 -3.71 -1.40 -20.96
CA ASP A 3 -2.95 -0.31 -21.57
C ASP A 3 -2.91 0.95 -20.69
N LEU A 4 -2.37 2.05 -21.22
CA LEU A 4 -2.30 3.32 -20.50
C LEU A 4 -3.69 3.88 -20.16
N ASP A 5 -4.69 3.64 -21.00
CA ASP A 5 -6.06 4.11 -20.78
C ASP A 5 -6.74 3.30 -19.68
N ASP A 6 -6.47 2.00 -19.60
CA ASP A 6 -7.00 1.16 -18.52
C ASP A 6 -6.55 1.62 -17.12
N ILE A 7 -5.29 2.06 -16.96
CA ILE A 7 -4.79 2.57 -15.66
C ILE A 7 -5.34 3.97 -15.35
N LYS A 8 -5.63 4.78 -16.36
CA LYS A 8 -6.25 6.10 -16.18
C LYS A 8 -7.57 6.00 -15.41
N ASP A 9 -8.36 4.97 -15.71
CA ASP A 9 -9.62 4.74 -15.00
C ASP A 9 -9.38 4.28 -13.54
N LEU A 10 -8.21 3.69 -13.25
CA LEU A 10 -7.82 3.24 -11.91
C LEU A 10 -7.43 4.36 -10.94
N VAL A 11 -7.09 5.56 -11.43
CA VAL A 11 -6.67 6.67 -10.55
C VAL A 11 -7.81 7.62 -10.15
N GLY A 12 -8.98 7.53 -10.81
CA GLY A 12 -10.13 8.41 -10.56
C GLY A 12 -10.70 8.26 -9.15
N HIS A 13 -11.22 9.35 -8.54
CA HIS A 13 -11.62 9.37 -7.13
C HIS A 13 -12.57 8.24 -6.75
N THR A 14 -13.61 7.97 -7.54
CA THR A 14 -14.56 6.86 -7.30
C THR A 14 -13.99 5.45 -7.48
N ASN A 15 -12.73 5.31 -7.88
CA ASN A 15 -12.13 4.00 -8.15
C ASN A 15 -11.72 3.26 -6.86
N LYS A 16 -12.23 2.04 -6.71
CA LYS A 16 -11.98 1.20 -5.54
C LYS A 16 -10.57 0.63 -5.45
N GLU A 17 -9.89 0.48 -6.59
CA GLU A 17 -8.52 -0.04 -6.65
C GLU A 17 -7.48 1.00 -6.18
N ALA A 18 -7.84 2.27 -6.13
CA ALA A 18 -6.97 3.35 -5.65
C ALA A 18 -6.93 3.50 -4.13
N THR A 19 -7.79 2.78 -3.41
CA THR A 19 -7.90 2.78 -1.95
C THR A 19 -8.22 1.41 -1.40
N ARG A 20 -7.79 0.35 -2.09
CA ARG A 20 -7.93 -1.01 -1.55
C ARG A 20 -6.87 -1.21 -0.47
N TYR A 21 -7.25 -1.76 0.66
CA TYR A 21 -6.31 -2.02 1.74
C TYR A 21 -6.70 -3.29 2.47
N TYR A 22 -5.84 -3.74 3.38
CA TYR A 22 -6.13 -4.85 4.25
C TYR A 22 -6.49 -4.31 5.63
N ASP A 23 -7.58 -4.77 6.20
CA ASP A 23 -8.07 -4.35 7.52
C ASP A 23 -7.97 -5.51 8.51
N LYS A 24 -7.76 -5.17 9.78
CA LYS A 24 -7.81 -6.14 10.88
C LYS A 24 -9.25 -6.30 11.31
N VAL A 25 -9.74 -7.53 11.27
CA VAL A 25 -11.09 -7.81 11.78
C VAL A 25 -11.07 -7.75 13.30
N ASP A 26 -11.94 -6.92 13.88
CA ASP A 26 -12.20 -6.88 15.32
C ASP A 26 -12.54 -8.29 15.82
N PRO A 27 -11.77 -8.88 16.74
CA PRO A 27 -12.11 -10.18 17.32
C PRO A 27 -13.49 -10.16 18.00
N GLU A 28 -13.88 -9.04 18.64
CA GLU A 28 -15.21 -8.90 19.25
C GLU A 28 -16.29 -8.79 18.18
N ALA A 29 -16.13 -7.94 17.15
CA ALA A 29 -17.09 -7.87 16.06
C ALA A 29 -17.16 -9.16 15.21
N LEU A 30 -16.08 -9.95 15.11
CA LEU A 30 -16.09 -11.26 14.46
C LEU A 30 -16.85 -12.29 15.30
N ALA A 31 -16.57 -12.36 16.60
CA ALA A 31 -17.32 -13.22 17.53
C ALA A 31 -18.82 -12.86 17.53
N LEU A 32 -19.14 -11.56 17.49
CA LEU A 32 -20.51 -11.06 17.36
C LEU A 32 -21.13 -11.36 15.99
N LYS A 33 -20.40 -11.23 14.88
CA LYS A 33 -20.89 -11.60 13.54
C LYS A 33 -21.13 -13.11 13.41
N LEU A 34 -20.29 -13.93 14.03
CA LEU A 34 -20.47 -15.38 14.11
C LEU A 34 -21.69 -15.72 14.97
N ALA A 35 -21.83 -15.11 16.14
CA ALA A 35 -23.01 -15.27 16.99
C ALA A 35 -24.29 -14.76 16.32
N TYR A 36 -24.21 -13.65 15.56
CA TYR A 36 -25.30 -13.09 14.75
C TYR A 36 -25.66 -14.02 13.58
N ALA A 37 -24.69 -14.53 12.83
CA ALA A 37 -24.92 -15.51 11.76
C ALA A 37 -25.55 -16.81 12.29
N GLU A 38 -25.17 -17.23 13.50
CA GLU A 38 -25.77 -18.38 14.20
C GLU A 38 -27.21 -18.10 14.67
N THR A 39 -27.53 -16.85 15.03
CA THR A 39 -28.89 -16.44 15.44
C THR A 39 -29.81 -16.05 14.29
N GLU A 40 -29.30 -15.56 13.15
CA GLU A 40 -30.10 -15.20 11.96
C GLU A 40 -30.50 -16.41 11.11
N LEU A 41 -29.84 -17.55 11.25
CA LEU A 41 -30.42 -18.83 10.82
C LEU A 41 -31.75 -19.14 11.53
N SER A 42 -32.07 -18.41 12.61
CA SER A 42 -33.25 -18.65 13.44
C SER A 42 -34.29 -17.52 13.44
N ARG A 43 -34.05 -16.31 12.90
CA ARG A 43 -35.06 -15.24 12.82
C ARG A 43 -34.89 -14.33 11.61
N GLU A 44 -35.99 -14.07 10.90
CA GLU A 44 -36.08 -13.00 9.90
C GLU A 44 -36.22 -11.62 10.58
N GLY A 45 -35.37 -10.67 10.19
CA GLY A 45 -35.70 -9.24 10.24
C GLY A 45 -35.05 -8.37 11.34
N ALA A 46 -33.82 -8.62 11.77
CA ALA A 46 -33.13 -7.74 12.71
C ALA A 46 -32.12 -6.78 12.02
N THR A 47 -32.16 -5.49 12.37
CA THR A 47 -31.13 -4.49 12.01
C THR A 47 -30.16 -4.29 13.19
N TRP A 48 -28.86 -4.37 12.90
CA TRP A 48 -27.77 -4.35 13.88
C TRP A 48 -27.30 -2.92 14.25
N SER A 49 -27.06 -2.68 15.55
CA SER A 49 -26.54 -1.41 16.12
C SER A 49 -25.47 -1.63 17.21
N GLY A 50 -24.50 -2.54 16.99
CA GLY A 50 -23.42 -2.83 17.95
C GLY A 50 -22.26 -1.82 17.95
N PRO A 51 -21.29 -1.99 18.89
CA PRO A 51 -20.13 -1.12 19.02
C PRO A 51 -19.29 -1.13 17.75
N ARG A 52 -18.71 0.01 17.38
CA ARG A 52 -17.91 0.19 16.17
C ARG A 52 -16.56 0.81 16.49
N VAL A 53 -15.51 0.04 16.79
CA VAL A 53 -14.13 0.34 16.32
C VAL A 53 -13.25 -0.92 16.35
N SER A 54 -12.77 -1.36 15.17
CA SER A 54 -11.40 -1.89 14.98
C SER A 54 -10.79 -1.53 13.61
N SER A 55 -11.50 -0.73 12.80
CA SER A 55 -11.26 -0.66 11.36
C SER A 55 -10.25 0.42 11.01
N GLY A 56 -9.07 0.00 10.58
CA GLY A 56 -8.00 0.86 10.10
C GLY A 56 -7.00 0.00 9.31
N PRO A 57 -6.30 0.59 8.32
CA PRO A 57 -5.40 -0.20 7.49
C PRO A 57 -4.36 -0.94 8.34
N ALA A 58 -4.30 -2.26 8.14
CA ALA A 58 -3.35 -3.15 8.77
C ALA A 58 -2.08 -3.23 7.92
N PHE A 59 -0.94 -3.22 8.59
CA PHE A 59 0.37 -3.28 7.96
C PHE A 59 1.15 -4.47 8.51
N ILE A 60 1.77 -5.23 7.62
CA ILE A 60 2.72 -6.30 7.96
C ILE A 60 4.10 -5.86 7.51
N GLN A 61 5.09 -5.92 8.40
CA GLN A 61 6.49 -5.60 8.13
C GLN A 61 7.26 -6.89 7.81
N ALA A 62 7.04 -7.45 6.63
CA ALA A 62 7.70 -8.68 6.19
C ALA A 62 9.23 -8.55 6.12
N ALA A 63 9.76 -7.33 5.96
CA ALA A 63 11.19 -7.04 6.00
C ALA A 63 11.79 -6.93 7.41
N ASP A 64 10.98 -6.96 8.48
CA ASP A 64 11.53 -6.97 9.84
C ASP A 64 12.18 -8.34 10.14
N ARG A 65 13.40 -8.32 10.73
CA ARG A 65 14.13 -9.52 11.16
C ARG A 65 13.36 -10.36 12.17
N ASN A 66 12.43 -9.74 12.89
CA ASN A 66 11.55 -10.36 13.87
C ASN A 66 10.20 -10.77 13.31
N SER A 67 9.91 -10.49 12.04
CA SER A 67 8.69 -10.95 11.37
C SER A 67 8.60 -12.48 11.39
N ALA A 68 7.38 -13.02 11.40
CA ALA A 68 7.18 -14.46 11.33
C ALA A 68 7.80 -15.07 10.06
N LEU A 69 7.74 -14.34 8.94
CA LEU A 69 8.36 -14.73 7.67
C LEU A 69 9.87 -14.94 7.81
N GLN A 70 10.63 -13.92 8.26
CA GLN A 70 12.08 -14.03 8.35
C GLN A 70 12.52 -15.05 9.39
N LYS A 71 11.87 -15.10 10.55
CA LYS A 71 12.14 -16.13 11.56
C LYS A 71 11.98 -17.53 10.99
N SER A 72 10.91 -17.76 10.20
CA SER A 72 10.70 -19.06 9.57
C SER A 72 11.76 -19.36 8.50
N PHE A 73 12.15 -18.39 7.68
CA PHE A 73 13.18 -18.57 6.66
C PHE A 73 14.56 -18.88 7.26
N HIS A 74 14.92 -18.21 8.37
CA HIS A 74 16.17 -18.47 9.08
C HIS A 74 16.18 -19.83 9.80
N ALA A 75 15.02 -20.33 10.22
CA ALA A 75 14.91 -21.65 10.84
C ALA A 75 14.97 -22.78 9.81
N ASP A 76 14.13 -22.71 8.77
CA ASP A 76 14.10 -23.65 7.65
C ASP A 76 13.49 -22.98 6.42
N GLN A 77 14.35 -22.66 5.45
CA GLN A 77 14.00 -22.00 4.21
C GLN A 77 12.98 -22.79 3.36
N ASN A 78 13.12 -24.10 3.25
CA ASN A 78 12.22 -24.90 2.42
C ASN A 78 10.85 -25.06 3.09
N ALA A 79 10.83 -25.27 4.41
CA ALA A 79 9.60 -25.30 5.16
C ALA A 79 8.89 -23.93 5.10
N ALA A 80 9.63 -22.82 5.22
CA ALA A 80 9.08 -21.47 5.12
C ALA A 80 8.45 -21.19 3.74
N ILE A 81 9.10 -21.60 2.65
CA ILE A 81 8.56 -21.44 1.29
C ILE A 81 7.18 -22.10 1.17
N ALA A 82 7.04 -23.33 1.65
CA ALA A 82 5.76 -24.05 1.63
C ALA A 82 4.73 -23.40 2.56
N LYS A 83 5.14 -23.10 3.79
CA LYS A 83 4.30 -22.58 4.87
C LYS A 83 3.70 -21.19 4.58
N PHE A 84 4.48 -20.30 3.95
CA PHE A 84 4.02 -18.96 3.58
C PHE A 84 3.42 -18.91 2.17
N GLY A 85 3.34 -20.05 1.48
CA GLY A 85 2.80 -20.14 0.12
C GLY A 85 3.54 -19.24 -0.86
N VAL A 86 4.87 -19.22 -0.80
CA VAL A 86 5.70 -18.31 -1.59
C VAL A 86 5.58 -18.64 -3.07
N VAL A 87 5.35 -17.61 -3.88
CA VAL A 87 5.25 -17.68 -5.34
C VAL A 87 6.33 -16.83 -6.00
N ALA A 88 6.71 -17.21 -7.21
CA ALA A 88 7.47 -16.35 -8.12
C ALA A 88 6.63 -16.12 -9.37
N LEU A 89 6.74 -14.93 -9.97
CA LEU A 89 6.03 -14.61 -11.20
C LEU A 89 6.67 -15.40 -12.35
N VAL A 90 5.90 -16.26 -13.01
CA VAL A 90 6.35 -16.94 -14.24
C VAL A 90 5.76 -16.17 -15.41
N THR A 91 6.55 -15.28 -16.00
CA THR A 91 6.15 -14.60 -17.24
C THR A 91 6.37 -15.55 -18.43
N GLY A 92 5.37 -15.69 -19.31
CA GLY A 92 5.52 -16.49 -20.53
C GLY A 92 6.58 -15.96 -21.52
N CYS A 93 7.14 -14.80 -21.23
CA CYS A 93 8.19 -14.10 -21.98
C CYS A 93 9.59 -14.38 -21.43
N LEU A 94 9.76 -15.32 -20.50
CA LEU A 94 11.08 -15.72 -20.03
C LEU A 94 11.88 -16.22 -21.23
N ASP A 95 13.05 -15.62 -21.44
CA ASP A 95 14.05 -16.21 -22.31
C ASP A 95 14.23 -17.68 -21.88
N GLN A 96 14.24 -18.61 -22.84
CA GLN A 96 14.52 -20.02 -22.60
C GLN A 96 15.89 -20.24 -21.94
N SER A 97 16.73 -19.19 -21.87
CA SER A 97 17.97 -19.12 -21.11
C SER A 97 17.82 -19.08 -19.59
N LEU A 98 16.64 -18.77 -19.03
CA LEU A 98 16.40 -18.89 -17.58
C LEU A 98 16.38 -20.37 -17.17
N LYS A 99 17.55 -20.84 -16.74
CA LYS A 99 17.76 -22.22 -16.27
C LYS A 99 17.08 -22.52 -14.93
N GLN A 100 16.73 -21.49 -14.15
CA GLN A 100 16.19 -21.61 -12.80
C GLN A 100 15.10 -20.57 -12.56
N SER A 101 14.01 -20.99 -11.92
CA SER A 101 12.96 -20.05 -11.48
C SER A 101 13.41 -19.26 -10.25
N GLY A 102 12.72 -18.15 -9.94
CA GLY A 102 12.95 -17.42 -8.69
C GLY A 102 12.83 -18.30 -7.45
N LEU A 103 11.92 -19.28 -7.45
CA LEU A 103 11.78 -20.24 -6.36
C LEU A 103 12.97 -21.20 -6.27
N ASP A 104 13.55 -21.63 -7.38
CA ASP A 104 14.71 -22.52 -7.37
C ASP A 104 15.96 -21.81 -6.84
N LEU A 105 16.14 -20.54 -7.22
CA LEU A 105 17.16 -19.68 -6.64
C LEU A 105 16.90 -19.45 -5.16
N LEU A 106 15.65 -19.16 -4.77
CA LEU A 106 15.30 -18.95 -3.38
C LEU A 106 15.59 -20.18 -2.51
N ARG A 107 15.39 -21.41 -3.03
CA ARG A 107 15.69 -22.65 -2.29
C ARG A 107 17.18 -22.94 -2.13
N THR A 108 18.00 -22.49 -3.08
CA THR A 108 19.44 -22.81 -3.13
C THR A 108 20.33 -21.69 -2.59
N ALA A 109 19.82 -20.45 -2.55
CA ALA A 109 20.50 -19.32 -1.98
C ALA A 109 20.82 -19.53 -0.50
N ALA A 110 21.98 -19.03 -0.08
CA ALA A 110 22.33 -18.97 1.33
C ALA A 110 21.44 -17.94 2.02
N ALA A 111 21.01 -18.20 3.26
CA ALA A 111 20.13 -17.28 4.00
C ALA A 111 20.69 -15.85 4.10
N GLY A 112 22.02 -15.69 4.11
CA GLY A 112 22.70 -14.39 4.13
C GLY A 112 22.77 -13.65 2.79
N SER A 113 22.40 -14.29 1.67
CA SER A 113 22.34 -13.69 0.34
C SER A 113 20.91 -13.33 -0.09
N LEU A 114 19.92 -13.49 0.80
CA LEU A 114 18.55 -13.08 0.57
C LEU A 114 18.36 -11.64 1.04
N SER A 115 17.77 -10.80 0.20
CA SER A 115 17.24 -9.49 0.64
C SER A 115 15.74 -9.61 0.87
N PHE A 116 15.30 -9.25 2.08
CA PHE A 116 13.89 -9.19 2.46
C PHE A 116 13.41 -7.74 2.35
N ARG A 117 12.37 -7.53 1.54
CA ARG A 117 11.64 -6.26 1.42
C ARG A 117 10.19 -6.51 1.79
N ASP A 118 9.49 -5.47 2.25
CA ASP A 118 8.08 -5.62 2.65
C ASP A 118 7.19 -6.08 1.49
N THR A 119 7.62 -5.83 0.25
CA THR A 119 6.91 -6.22 -0.98
C THR A 119 7.34 -7.56 -1.57
N HIS A 120 8.56 -8.05 -1.29
CA HIS A 120 9.09 -9.28 -1.88
C HIS A 120 10.39 -9.75 -1.20
N ILE A 121 10.76 -11.00 -1.46
CA ILE A 121 12.08 -11.59 -1.18
C ILE A 121 12.89 -11.62 -2.47
N CYS A 122 14.09 -11.07 -2.44
CA CYS A 122 15.03 -11.08 -3.56
C CYS A 122 16.12 -12.15 -3.33
N PRO A 123 16.17 -13.22 -4.12
CA PRO A 123 17.16 -14.29 -3.96
C PRO A 123 18.57 -13.90 -4.45
N VAL A 124 18.70 -12.76 -5.13
CA VAL A 124 19.96 -12.24 -5.69
C VAL A 124 20.40 -10.95 -5.00
N ASN A 125 19.96 -10.71 -3.77
CA ASN A 125 20.37 -9.58 -2.94
C ASN A 125 20.30 -8.20 -3.63
N GLU A 126 19.25 -7.96 -4.43
CA GLU A 126 19.04 -6.72 -5.21
C GLU A 126 20.05 -6.42 -6.32
N GLU A 127 21.02 -7.32 -6.54
CA GLU A 127 21.93 -7.28 -7.67
C GLU A 127 21.23 -7.88 -8.89
N CYS A 128 20.49 -7.03 -9.61
CA CYS A 128 19.69 -7.44 -10.75
C CYS A 128 20.59 -8.01 -11.87
N PRO A 129 20.42 -9.28 -12.27
CA PRO A 129 21.20 -9.86 -13.36
C PRO A 129 20.97 -9.11 -14.67
N GLU A 130 21.95 -9.14 -15.56
CA GLU A 130 21.92 -8.42 -16.85
C GLU A 130 20.68 -8.76 -17.67
N PHE A 131 20.26 -10.04 -17.69
CA PHE A 131 19.06 -10.44 -18.42
C PHE A 131 17.77 -9.78 -17.88
N VAL A 132 17.68 -9.53 -16.57
CA VAL A 132 16.53 -8.83 -15.96
C VAL A 132 16.52 -7.38 -16.41
N VAL A 133 17.69 -6.72 -16.37
CA VAL A 133 17.83 -5.32 -16.78
C VAL A 133 17.56 -5.17 -18.29
N ALA A 134 18.11 -6.07 -19.11
CA ALA A 134 17.90 -6.07 -20.55
C ALA A 134 16.42 -6.32 -20.92
N GLN A 135 15.73 -7.19 -20.20
CA GLN A 135 14.34 -7.52 -20.48
C GLN A 135 13.36 -6.40 -20.10
N PHE A 136 13.57 -5.73 -18.95
CA PHE A 136 12.63 -4.73 -18.43
C PHE A 136 13.10 -3.29 -18.63
N GLY A 137 14.25 -3.08 -19.29
CA GLY A 137 14.84 -1.78 -19.56
C GLY A 137 15.46 -1.08 -18.35
N ARG A 138 15.32 -1.63 -17.15
CA ARG A 138 15.88 -1.07 -15.91
C ARG A 138 16.02 -2.09 -14.79
N ALA A 139 16.93 -1.82 -13.86
CA ALA A 139 17.05 -2.56 -12.62
C ALA A 139 15.83 -2.35 -11.71
N ARG A 140 15.61 -3.28 -10.78
CA ARG A 140 14.58 -3.21 -9.73
C ARG A 140 13.14 -3.10 -10.27
N ALA A 141 12.87 -3.70 -11.42
CA ALA A 141 11.53 -3.97 -11.94
C ALA A 141 10.85 -5.11 -11.18
N CYS A 142 10.74 -4.99 -9.85
CA CYS A 142 10.41 -6.10 -8.95
C CYS A 142 8.96 -6.61 -9.10
N GLY A 143 8.05 -5.79 -9.65
CA GLY A 143 6.70 -6.22 -10.00
C GLY A 143 6.71 -7.22 -11.15
N GLN A 144 7.55 -6.97 -12.16
CA GLN A 144 7.71 -7.82 -13.35
C GLN A 144 8.76 -8.91 -13.17
N CYS A 145 9.63 -8.77 -12.16
CA CYS A 145 10.81 -9.60 -11.99
C CYS A 145 10.44 -11.08 -11.72
N PRO A 146 10.92 -12.01 -12.54
CA PRO A 146 10.64 -13.44 -12.37
C PRO A 146 11.43 -14.08 -11.22
N LEU A 147 12.46 -13.39 -10.73
CA LEU A 147 13.26 -13.84 -9.60
C LEU A 147 12.65 -13.42 -8.25
N GLY A 148 11.86 -12.33 -8.25
CA GLY A 148 11.29 -11.76 -7.03
C GLY A 148 10.18 -12.64 -6.47
N CYS A 149 10.44 -13.25 -5.32
CA CYS A 149 9.53 -14.17 -4.65
C CYS A 149 8.62 -13.43 -3.67
N LYS A 150 7.35 -13.79 -3.60
CA LYS A 150 6.31 -13.05 -2.88
C LYS A 150 5.42 -14.02 -2.11
N SER A 151 4.91 -13.61 -0.96
CA SER A 151 4.08 -14.43 -0.06
C SER A 151 2.86 -13.64 0.38
N ILE A 152 1.92 -14.31 1.05
CA ILE A 152 0.69 -13.67 1.54
C ILE A 152 0.96 -12.55 2.56
N ASP A 153 2.05 -12.62 3.31
CA ASP A 153 2.45 -11.56 4.27
C ASP A 153 2.92 -10.28 3.56
N HIS A 154 3.26 -10.34 2.27
CA HIS A 154 3.59 -9.16 1.49
C HIS A 154 2.35 -8.45 0.94
N LEU A 155 1.15 -9.02 1.04
CA LEU A 155 -0.07 -8.47 0.43
C LEU A 155 -0.35 -7.01 0.84
N PRO A 156 -0.24 -6.60 2.12
CA PRO A 156 -0.45 -5.21 2.51
C PRO A 156 0.54 -4.24 1.84
N ALA A 157 1.83 -4.58 1.81
CA ALA A 157 2.85 -3.77 1.16
C ALA A 157 2.74 -3.77 -0.37
N ILE A 158 2.31 -4.88 -0.98
CA ILE A 158 1.99 -4.96 -2.41
C ILE A 158 0.85 -3.99 -2.73
N SER A 159 -0.18 -3.91 -1.89
CA SER A 159 -1.26 -2.92 -2.02
C SER A 159 -0.73 -1.49 -2.01
N ALA A 160 0.08 -1.15 -1.01
CA ALA A 160 0.72 0.15 -0.88
C ALA A 160 1.63 0.49 -2.08
N LYS A 161 2.36 -0.51 -2.60
CA LYS A 161 3.19 -0.35 -3.80
C LYS A 161 2.35 -0.01 -5.02
N MET A 162 1.20 -0.67 -5.17
CA MET A 162 0.27 -0.38 -6.27
C MET A 162 -0.34 1.03 -6.15
N HIS A 163 -0.69 1.50 -4.95
CA HIS A 163 -1.13 2.87 -4.73
C HIS A 163 -0.05 3.90 -5.09
N LYS A 164 1.21 3.66 -4.69
CA LYS A 164 2.35 4.50 -5.12
C LYS A 164 2.44 4.58 -6.64
N LEU A 165 2.35 3.45 -7.34
CA LEU A 165 2.43 3.42 -8.81
C LEU A 165 1.27 4.18 -9.46
N LEU A 166 0.06 4.10 -8.89
CA LEU A 166 -1.09 4.89 -9.35
C LEU A 166 -0.88 6.40 -9.15
N ARG A 167 -0.27 6.83 -8.04
CA ARG A 167 0.10 8.25 -7.82
C ARG A 167 1.17 8.72 -8.82
N VAL A 168 2.23 7.94 -8.99
CA VAL A 168 3.30 8.23 -9.95
C VAL A 168 2.75 8.32 -11.37
N TYR A 169 1.90 7.38 -11.77
CA TYR A 169 1.22 7.41 -13.07
C TYR A 169 0.41 8.69 -13.26
N ALA A 170 -0.38 9.09 -12.26
CA ALA A 170 -1.22 10.30 -12.37
C ALA A 170 -0.39 11.57 -12.57
N GLU A 171 0.75 11.67 -11.86
CA GLU A 171 1.67 12.79 -11.98
C GLU A 171 2.45 12.78 -13.31
N ASP A 172 2.98 11.64 -13.74
CA ASP A 172 3.68 11.51 -15.01
C ASP A 172 2.73 11.80 -16.20
N LEU A 173 1.46 11.39 -16.11
CA LEU A 173 0.45 11.68 -17.12
C LEU A 173 0.12 13.18 -17.18
N ARG A 174 0.07 13.87 -16.03
CA ARG A 174 -0.10 15.32 -15.98
C ARG A 174 1.08 16.01 -16.66
N ARG A 175 2.32 15.62 -16.32
CA ARG A 175 3.55 16.15 -16.91
C ARG A 175 3.64 15.88 -18.41
N LEU A 176 3.19 14.71 -18.87
CA LEU A 176 3.18 14.36 -20.29
C LEU A 176 2.29 15.33 -21.07
N ARG A 177 1.05 15.53 -20.60
CA ARG A 177 0.12 16.48 -21.25
C ARG A 177 0.68 17.90 -21.29
N GLU A 178 1.36 18.33 -20.23
CA GLU A 178 2.01 19.64 -20.19
C GLU A 178 3.18 19.74 -21.18
N ALA A 179 3.98 18.68 -21.32
CA ALA A 179 5.08 18.62 -22.29
C ALA A 179 4.56 18.63 -23.73
N GLU A 180 3.52 17.84 -24.04
CA GLU A 180 2.84 17.80 -25.33
C GLU A 180 2.27 19.17 -25.70
N ASN A 181 1.53 19.80 -24.78
CA ASN A 181 0.96 21.13 -24.99
C ASN A 181 2.04 22.22 -25.18
N SER A 182 3.24 22.00 -24.62
CA SER A 182 4.38 22.92 -24.74
C SER A 182 5.28 22.63 -25.94
N GLY A 183 4.99 21.60 -26.76
CA GLY A 183 5.83 21.17 -27.88
C GLY A 183 7.22 20.64 -27.47
N ARG A 184 7.34 20.06 -26.26
CA ARG A 184 8.60 19.50 -25.73
C ARG A 184 8.72 18.00 -26.03
N ASP A 185 8.92 17.67 -27.31
CA ASP A 185 8.85 16.28 -27.83
C ASP A 185 9.77 15.29 -27.11
N ASN A 186 11.02 15.64 -26.83
CA ASN A 186 11.95 14.75 -26.12
C ASN A 186 11.50 14.44 -24.69
N ALA A 187 11.00 15.46 -23.97
CA ALA A 187 10.48 15.27 -22.60
C ALA A 187 9.19 14.45 -22.61
N ALA A 188 8.34 14.62 -23.63
CA ALA A 188 7.14 13.81 -23.81
C ALA A 188 7.48 12.33 -24.06
N ALA A 189 8.49 12.04 -24.89
CA ALA A 189 8.95 10.68 -25.14
C ALA A 189 9.48 9.99 -23.87
N GLU A 190 10.33 10.69 -23.09
CA GLU A 190 10.85 10.16 -21.82
C GLU A 190 9.73 9.87 -20.80
N LEU A 191 8.74 10.76 -20.71
CA LEU A 191 7.56 10.58 -19.84
C LEU A 191 6.69 9.41 -20.29
N TYR A 192 6.54 9.22 -21.60
CA TYR A 192 5.81 8.07 -22.15
C TYR A 192 6.49 6.74 -21.79
N ASP A 193 7.82 6.66 -21.90
CA ASP A 193 8.58 5.47 -21.50
C ASP A 193 8.47 5.20 -19.97
N SER A 194 8.50 6.27 -19.16
CA SER A 194 8.26 6.17 -17.70
C SER A 194 6.86 5.63 -17.37
N LEU A 195 5.84 6.13 -18.07
CA LEU A 195 4.45 5.69 -17.92
C LEU A 195 4.30 4.22 -18.31
N LEU A 196 4.84 3.82 -19.45
CA LEU A 196 4.78 2.43 -19.91
C LEU A 196 5.44 1.48 -18.91
N PHE A 197 6.59 1.86 -18.34
CA PHE A 197 7.17 1.07 -17.28
C PHE A 197 6.27 1.00 -16.04
N THR A 198 5.73 2.14 -15.59
CA THR A 198 4.89 2.23 -14.40
C THR A 198 3.65 1.34 -14.53
N VAL A 199 3.05 1.30 -15.73
CA VAL A 199 1.97 0.37 -16.07
C VAL A 199 2.43 -1.08 -15.90
N ASN A 200 3.55 -1.46 -16.53
CA ASN A 200 4.00 -2.85 -16.49
C ASN A 200 4.37 -3.31 -15.07
N GLU A 201 4.96 -2.44 -14.24
CA GLU A 201 5.15 -2.73 -12.82
C GLU A 201 3.83 -2.94 -12.10
N PHE A 202 2.87 -2.03 -12.27
CA PHE A 202 1.56 -2.13 -11.63
C PHE A 202 0.88 -3.45 -11.98
N LEU A 203 0.97 -3.88 -13.24
CA LEU A 203 0.42 -5.15 -13.69
C LEU A 203 1.13 -6.35 -13.07
N GLY A 204 2.45 -6.33 -12.97
CA GLY A 204 3.21 -7.39 -12.31
C GLY A 204 2.80 -7.57 -10.84
N TRP A 205 2.64 -6.46 -10.12
CA TRP A 205 2.13 -6.47 -8.74
C TRP A 205 0.68 -6.94 -8.65
N LYS A 206 -0.20 -6.48 -9.54
CA LYS A 206 -1.62 -6.86 -9.56
C LYS A 206 -1.83 -8.34 -9.86
N ILE A 207 -1.06 -8.90 -10.80
CA ILE A 207 -1.06 -10.34 -11.10
C ILE A 207 -0.61 -11.14 -9.88
N THR A 208 0.47 -10.70 -9.22
CA THR A 208 0.95 -11.38 -8.01
C THR A 208 -0.09 -11.32 -6.89
N GLU A 209 -0.69 -10.15 -6.63
CA GLU A 209 -1.75 -9.99 -5.63
C GLU A 209 -2.88 -10.99 -5.89
N HIS A 210 -3.34 -11.08 -7.15
CA HIS A 210 -4.38 -12.02 -7.54
C HIS A 210 -3.99 -13.48 -7.25
N VAL A 211 -2.80 -13.92 -7.66
CA VAL A 211 -2.30 -15.28 -7.42
C VAL A 211 -2.21 -15.59 -5.92
N LEU A 212 -1.72 -14.65 -5.12
CA LEU A 212 -1.60 -14.81 -3.67
C LEU A 212 -2.98 -14.89 -3.01
N LEU A 213 -3.94 -14.06 -3.40
CA LEU A 213 -5.32 -14.10 -2.88
C LEU A 213 -6.03 -15.41 -3.26
N GLU A 214 -5.85 -15.91 -4.48
CA GLU A 214 -6.40 -17.21 -4.87
C GLU A 214 -5.77 -18.36 -4.08
N ASN A 215 -4.46 -18.26 -3.79
CA ASN A 215 -3.77 -19.22 -2.91
C ASN A 215 -4.31 -19.21 -1.48
N VAL A 216 -4.76 -18.07 -0.95
CA VAL A 216 -5.41 -17.98 0.37
C VAL A 216 -6.77 -18.67 0.37
N LYS A 217 -7.52 -18.58 -0.74
CA LYS A 217 -8.88 -19.12 -0.86
C LYS A 217 -8.94 -20.63 -1.01
N GLN A 218 -7.89 -21.29 -1.52
CA GLN A 218 -7.89 -22.73 -1.76
C GLN A 218 -7.83 -23.49 -0.44
N PRO A 219 -8.94 -24.12 0.00
CA PRO A 219 -8.93 -25.03 1.13
C PRO A 219 -8.44 -26.39 0.62
N VAL A 220 -7.94 -27.24 1.50
CA VAL A 220 -7.54 -28.64 1.23
C VAL A 220 -6.08 -28.81 0.78
N GLY A 221 -5.23 -29.14 1.76
CA GLY A 221 -3.95 -29.83 1.53
C GLY A 221 -2.67 -29.04 1.80
N ARG A 222 -2.75 -27.76 2.17
CA ARG A 222 -1.61 -27.03 2.74
C ARG A 222 -1.75 -27.00 4.24
N ASP A 223 -0.78 -27.58 4.94
CA ASP A 223 -0.55 -27.36 6.37
C ASP A 223 -0.11 -25.89 6.59
N TYR A 224 -1.01 -24.94 6.34
CA TYR A 224 -0.89 -23.65 7.00
C TYR A 224 -1.04 -23.98 8.48
N VAL A 225 0.07 -24.12 9.20
CA VAL A 225 0.05 -24.13 10.64
C VAL A 225 -0.61 -22.82 11.04
N ILE A 226 -1.84 -22.92 11.55
CA ILE A 226 -2.67 -21.80 11.96
C ILE A 226 -1.82 -20.92 12.88
N GLY A 227 -1.52 -19.69 12.43
CA GLY A 227 -0.85 -18.66 13.23
C GLY A 227 0.52 -18.18 12.77
N ASP A 228 1.16 -18.80 11.77
CA ASP A 228 2.52 -18.40 11.41
C ASP A 228 2.66 -17.41 10.26
N PRO A 229 1.82 -17.39 9.21
CA PRO A 229 1.71 -16.19 8.39
C PRO A 229 0.97 -15.10 9.17
N GLU A 230 1.57 -13.92 9.29
CA GLU A 230 0.98 -12.80 10.02
C GLU A 230 -0.35 -12.37 9.39
N PHE A 231 -0.44 -12.47 8.07
CA PHE A 231 -1.66 -12.22 7.31
C PHE A 231 -2.84 -13.06 7.79
N VAL A 232 -2.59 -14.35 8.03
CA VAL A 232 -3.62 -15.29 8.49
C VAL A 232 -3.89 -15.11 9.98
N ARG A 233 -2.84 -14.91 10.79
CA ARG A 233 -2.93 -14.70 12.24
C ARG A 233 -3.74 -13.45 12.60
N GLU A 234 -3.56 -12.38 11.83
CA GLU A 234 -4.26 -11.10 12.02
C GLU A 234 -5.65 -11.10 11.38
N HIS A 235 -6.07 -12.22 10.77
CA HIS A 235 -7.34 -12.36 10.08
C HIS A 235 -7.59 -11.25 9.06
N LEU A 236 -6.56 -10.87 8.30
CA LEU A 236 -6.65 -9.73 7.41
C LEU A 236 -7.66 -9.96 6.30
N VAL A 237 -8.53 -8.96 6.10
CA VAL A 237 -9.52 -8.95 5.02
C VAL A 237 -9.22 -7.82 4.06
N ARG A 238 -9.32 -8.11 2.76
CA ARG A 238 -9.20 -7.09 1.72
C ARG A 238 -10.46 -6.21 1.73
N ASN A 239 -10.30 -4.94 2.06
CA ASN A 239 -11.34 -3.93 1.97
C ASN A 239 -11.27 -3.24 0.60
N VAL A 240 -12.43 -3.10 -0.05
CA VAL A 240 -12.59 -2.52 -1.38
C VAL A 240 -13.83 -1.63 -1.35
N GLY A 241 -13.62 -0.33 -1.28
CA GLY A 241 -14.69 0.68 -1.24
C GLY A 241 -14.47 1.76 -2.28
N GLU A 242 -15.52 2.47 -2.65
CA GLU A 242 -15.34 3.75 -3.37
C GLU A 242 -14.50 4.68 -2.50
N SER A 243 -13.66 5.49 -3.14
CA SER A 243 -12.86 6.46 -2.43
C SER A 243 -13.15 7.89 -2.77
N THR A 244 -12.74 8.75 -1.86
CA THR A 244 -12.58 10.17 -2.08
C THR A 244 -11.10 10.50 -2.29
N ALA A 245 -10.80 11.71 -2.76
CA ALA A 245 -9.42 12.21 -2.83
C ALA A 245 -8.73 12.15 -1.45
N GLN A 246 -9.52 12.43 -0.42
CA GLN A 246 -9.15 12.51 0.98
C GLN A 246 -8.76 11.12 1.52
N GLN A 247 -9.53 10.08 1.20
CA GLN A 247 -9.20 8.70 1.60
C GLN A 247 -7.90 8.23 0.94
N LYS A 248 -7.68 8.58 -0.33
CA LYS A 248 -6.45 8.22 -1.07
C LYS A 248 -5.20 8.81 -0.44
N ILE A 249 -5.23 10.11 -0.13
CA ILE A 249 -4.07 10.80 0.45
C ILE A 249 -3.80 10.30 1.87
N LEU A 250 -4.85 10.09 2.68
CA LEU A 250 -4.73 9.57 4.04
C LEU A 250 -4.15 8.16 4.05
N MET A 251 -4.65 7.29 3.18
CA MET A 251 -4.14 5.93 3.01
C MET A 251 -2.67 5.96 2.60
N SER A 252 -2.33 6.79 1.61
CA SER A 252 -0.96 6.93 1.12
C SER A 252 0.02 7.39 2.22
N ILE A 253 -0.41 8.31 3.09
CA ILE A 253 0.40 8.77 4.24
C ILE A 253 0.63 7.62 5.23
N MET A 254 -0.41 6.87 5.59
CA MET A 254 -0.27 5.74 6.52
C MET A 254 0.61 4.63 5.92
N GLU A 255 0.46 4.34 4.63
CA GLU A 255 1.27 3.37 3.92
C GLU A 255 2.74 3.78 3.83
N ALA A 256 3.03 5.07 3.57
CA ALA A 256 4.41 5.56 3.50
C ALA A 256 5.09 5.65 4.87
N ASP A 257 4.31 5.82 5.95
CA ASP A 257 4.81 5.67 7.31
C ASP A 257 5.12 4.21 7.65
N ALA A 258 4.23 3.28 7.29
CA ALA A 258 4.42 1.85 7.50
C ALA A 258 5.55 1.26 6.63
N TYR A 259 5.70 1.77 5.40
CA TYR A 259 6.65 1.33 4.39
C TYR A 259 7.43 2.53 3.82
N PRO A 260 8.50 3.01 4.50
CA PRO A 260 9.23 4.22 4.11
C PRO A 260 9.78 4.22 2.68
N ASP A 261 10.19 3.06 2.15
CA ASP A 261 10.65 2.89 0.76
C ASP A 261 9.56 3.21 -0.29
N LEU A 262 8.30 3.26 0.14
CA LEU A 262 7.14 3.57 -0.71
C LEU A 262 6.77 5.07 -0.71
N ASN A 263 7.46 5.90 0.07
CA ASN A 263 7.30 7.35 -0.02
C ASN A 263 7.75 7.90 -1.38
N ASP A 264 7.19 9.03 -1.79
CA ASP A 264 7.52 9.77 -3.02
C ASP A 264 7.50 11.29 -2.76
N GLU A 265 8.10 12.06 -3.66
CA GLU A 265 8.25 13.52 -3.49
C GLU A 265 6.89 14.23 -3.41
N LEU A 266 5.94 13.82 -4.27
CA LEU A 266 4.60 14.40 -4.30
C LEU A 266 3.86 14.15 -2.99
N LEU A 267 3.90 12.91 -2.48
CA LEU A 267 3.29 12.56 -1.20
C LEU A 267 3.92 13.33 -0.03
N SER A 268 5.24 13.55 -0.07
CA SER A 268 5.95 14.31 0.96
C SER A 268 5.53 15.78 0.96
N LEU A 269 5.40 16.40 -0.21
CA LEU A 269 4.89 17.76 -0.37
C LEU A 269 3.44 17.87 0.13
N GLN A 270 2.59 16.92 -0.28
CA GLN A 270 1.21 16.82 0.16
C GLN A 270 1.07 16.71 1.68
N ALA A 271 1.88 15.84 2.32
CA ALA A 271 1.89 15.68 3.77
C ALA A 271 2.31 16.98 4.47
N ASN A 272 3.30 17.69 3.93
CA ASN A 272 3.73 18.99 4.45
C ASN A 272 2.62 20.04 4.40
N ILE A 273 1.93 20.18 3.26
CA ILE A 273 0.83 21.14 3.09
C ILE A 273 -0.31 20.82 4.08
N ILE A 274 -0.70 19.54 4.20
CA ILE A 274 -1.77 19.13 5.12
C ILE A 274 -1.37 19.44 6.56
N ARG A 275 -0.13 19.10 6.94
CA ARG A 275 0.38 19.37 8.28
C ARG A 275 0.39 20.86 8.61
N GLN A 276 0.88 21.71 7.70
CA GLN A 276 0.85 23.16 7.88
C GLN A 276 -0.57 23.69 8.08
N ARG A 277 -1.55 23.19 7.31
CA ARG A 277 -2.96 23.55 7.47
C ARG A 277 -3.54 23.12 8.82
N LEU A 278 -3.17 21.93 9.31
CA LEU A 278 -3.64 21.42 10.60
C LEU A 278 -2.98 22.15 11.79
N MET A 279 -1.70 22.52 11.66
CA MET A 279 -0.93 23.20 12.72
C MET A 279 -1.13 24.72 12.74
N GLY A 280 -1.58 25.33 11.64
CA GLY A 280 -1.66 26.78 11.45
C GLY A 280 -3.08 27.35 11.43
N GLN A 281 -3.81 27.32 12.55
CA GLN A 281 -5.10 28.04 12.73
C GLN A 281 -5.00 29.59 12.64
N SER A 282 -4.06 30.15 11.88
CA SER A 282 -4.05 31.54 11.43
C SER A 282 -3.98 31.59 9.90
N PHE A 283 -5.16 31.58 9.28
CA PHE A 283 -5.38 31.74 7.84
C PHE A 283 -5.28 33.21 7.44
N ASP A 284 -4.08 33.72 7.17
CA ASP A 284 -3.96 35.04 6.53
C ASP A 284 -2.97 35.08 5.35
N GLN A 285 -2.37 33.95 4.96
CA GLN A 285 -1.35 33.91 3.91
C GLN A 285 -1.38 32.64 3.05
N VAL A 286 -2.57 32.10 2.75
CA VAL A 286 -2.66 30.94 1.83
C VAL A 286 -2.79 31.37 0.36
N ASP A 287 -3.34 32.56 0.09
CA ASP A 287 -3.42 33.10 -1.29
C ASP A 287 -2.10 33.70 -1.79
N THR A 288 -1.16 34.03 -0.89
CA THR A 288 0.15 34.61 -1.24
C THR A 288 1.23 33.56 -1.58
N LEU A 289 0.90 32.26 -1.55
CA LEU A 289 1.87 31.18 -1.79
C LEU A 289 1.91 30.68 -3.24
N LEU A 290 1.17 31.29 -4.16
CA LEU A 290 1.18 30.94 -5.59
C LEU A 290 1.74 32.04 -6.52
N GLU A 291 2.13 33.20 -5.98
CA GLU A 291 2.82 34.25 -6.74
C GLU A 291 4.15 34.62 -6.06
N GLY A 292 5.21 33.90 -6.42
CA GLY A 292 6.57 34.19 -5.99
C GLY A 292 7.36 32.95 -5.61
N LEU A 293 7.74 32.15 -6.61
CA LEU A 293 8.70 31.05 -6.43
C LEU A 293 10.12 31.63 -6.24
N GLU A 294 10.43 32.05 -5.02
CA GLU A 294 11.78 31.93 -4.47
C GLU A 294 11.94 30.52 -3.86
N PRO A 295 13.15 29.94 -3.83
CA PRO A 295 13.34 28.50 -3.61
C PRO A 295 12.79 28.08 -2.25
N GLU A 296 11.88 27.10 -2.28
CA GLU A 296 11.15 26.60 -1.13
C GLU A 296 12.07 26.20 0.05
N PRO A 297 11.62 26.33 1.31
CA PRO A 297 12.30 25.67 2.41
C PRO A 297 12.27 24.15 2.17
N GLU A 298 13.43 23.49 2.28
CA GLU A 298 13.53 22.04 2.12
C GLU A 298 12.42 21.34 2.93
N PRO A 299 11.74 20.31 2.36
CA PRO A 299 10.71 19.59 3.09
C PRO A 299 11.27 19.07 4.41
N GLU A 300 10.61 19.42 5.52
CA GLU A 300 11.08 19.02 6.85
C GLU A 300 11.24 17.49 6.91
N PRO A 301 12.38 16.98 7.41
CA PRO A 301 12.61 15.55 7.49
C PRO A 301 11.49 14.94 8.36
N ASP A 302 10.75 13.99 7.78
CA ASP A 302 9.72 13.17 8.45
C ASP A 302 8.27 13.73 8.50
N ALA A 303 7.91 14.64 7.58
CA ALA A 303 6.54 15.17 7.46
C ALA A 303 5.44 14.09 7.38
N VAL A 304 5.70 13.01 6.64
CA VAL A 304 4.78 11.87 6.49
C VAL A 304 4.54 11.18 7.83
N ARG A 305 5.60 10.82 8.57
CA ARG A 305 5.49 10.16 9.88
C ARG A 305 4.82 11.06 10.90
N SER A 306 5.18 12.35 10.92
CA SER A 306 4.57 13.34 11.80
C SER A 306 3.05 13.38 11.62
N LEU A 307 2.61 13.47 10.36
CA LEU A 307 1.18 13.49 10.03
C LEU A 307 0.51 12.14 10.32
N ALA A 308 1.15 11.01 10.00
CA ALA A 308 0.63 9.67 10.31
C ALA A 308 0.42 9.46 11.82
N ASN A 309 1.37 9.91 12.65
CA ASN A 309 1.26 9.87 14.11
C ASN A 309 0.09 10.72 14.62
N TYR A 310 -0.10 11.91 14.04
CA TYR A 310 -1.24 12.77 14.36
C TYR A 310 -2.56 12.08 14.01
N ILE A 311 -2.69 11.53 12.79
CA ILE A 311 -3.89 10.80 12.35
C ILE A 311 -4.21 9.65 13.29
N ARG A 312 -3.22 8.80 13.62
CA ARG A 312 -3.40 7.67 14.55
C ARG A 312 -3.86 8.14 15.94
N SER A 313 -3.34 9.28 16.41
CA SER A 313 -3.75 9.86 17.70
C SER A 313 -5.18 10.41 17.66
N VAL A 314 -5.59 11.05 16.56
CA VAL A 314 -6.97 11.53 16.40
C VAL A 314 -7.94 10.35 16.34
N MET A 315 -7.63 9.30 15.57
CA MET A 315 -8.45 8.08 15.50
C MET A 315 -8.63 7.43 16.87
N SER A 316 -7.56 7.37 17.69
CA SER A 316 -7.66 6.76 19.02
C SER A 316 -8.44 7.61 20.02
N ILE A 317 -8.30 8.95 19.96
CA ILE A 317 -8.97 9.88 20.88
C ILE A 317 -10.46 10.03 20.55
N THR A 318 -10.80 10.10 19.26
CA THR A 318 -12.16 10.42 18.81
C THR A 318 -13.03 9.19 18.57
N GLU A 319 -12.43 7.98 18.60
CA GLU A 319 -13.09 6.71 18.25
C GLU A 319 -13.73 6.74 16.84
N ILE A 320 -13.26 7.62 15.96
CA ILE A 320 -13.73 7.73 14.57
C ILE A 320 -12.95 6.73 13.70
N SER A 321 -13.67 5.93 12.90
CA SER A 321 -13.07 5.03 11.91
C SER A 321 -12.25 5.77 10.85
N PHE A 322 -11.28 5.10 10.23
CA PHE A 322 -10.47 5.65 9.14
C PHE A 322 -11.32 6.31 8.02
N ASP A 323 -12.38 5.65 7.55
CA ASP A 323 -13.23 6.16 6.47
C ASP A 323 -13.94 7.47 6.84
N ASN A 324 -14.50 7.53 8.05
CA ASN A 324 -15.16 8.73 8.56
C ASN A 324 -14.17 9.87 8.81
N LEU A 325 -12.96 9.57 9.28
CA LEU A 325 -11.92 10.59 9.49
C LEU A 325 -11.46 11.21 8.17
N ALA A 326 -11.30 10.39 7.13
CA ALA A 326 -10.92 10.87 5.81
C ALA A 326 -11.94 11.86 5.23
N VAL A 327 -13.24 11.65 5.48
CA VAL A 327 -14.28 12.61 5.10
C VAL A 327 -14.17 13.91 5.92
N ALA A 328 -13.92 13.80 7.24
CA ALA A 328 -13.89 14.94 8.14
C ALA A 328 -12.66 15.86 8.02
N MET A 329 -11.47 15.31 7.71
CA MET A 329 -10.19 16.06 7.79
C MET A 329 -10.00 17.15 6.72
N LEU A 330 -10.85 17.23 5.69
CA LEU A 330 -10.65 18.13 4.54
C LEU A 330 -11.89 18.96 4.15
N GLU A 331 -12.94 18.94 4.97
CA GLU A 331 -14.05 19.91 4.92
C GLU A 331 -14.06 20.76 6.21
N PRO A 332 -13.36 21.91 6.26
CA PRO A 332 -13.26 22.71 7.48
C PRO A 332 -14.57 23.38 7.94
N GLN A 333 -15.69 23.22 7.21
CA GLN A 333 -16.88 24.05 7.37
C GLN A 333 -18.23 23.34 7.55
N GLN A 334 -18.26 22.04 7.83
CA GLN A 334 -19.46 21.48 8.45
C GLN A 334 -19.14 21.17 9.90
N HIS A 335 -19.71 21.98 10.79
CA HIS A 335 -19.77 21.74 12.22
C HIS A 335 -20.09 20.27 12.50
N VAL A 336 -19.05 19.46 12.72
CA VAL A 336 -19.18 18.31 13.57
C VAL A 336 -19.25 18.90 14.98
N PRO A 337 -20.37 18.78 15.71
CA PRO A 337 -20.42 19.17 17.11
C PRO A 337 -19.71 18.09 17.92
N VAL A 338 -18.40 17.97 17.71
CA VAL A 338 -17.53 17.28 18.65
C VAL A 338 -16.75 18.39 19.30
N SER A 339 -17.13 18.68 20.55
CA SER A 339 -16.35 19.49 21.46
C SER A 339 -14.99 18.82 21.63
N ILE A 340 -14.04 19.13 20.76
CA ILE A 340 -12.63 18.82 20.96
C ILE A 340 -12.18 19.82 22.04
N PRO A 341 -11.78 19.37 23.25
CA PRO A 341 -11.19 20.27 24.23
C PRO A 341 -9.92 20.84 23.61
N LEU A 342 -9.82 22.16 23.52
CA LEU A 342 -8.59 22.81 23.11
C LEU A 342 -7.52 22.49 24.18
N LEU A 343 -6.28 22.28 23.77
CA LEU A 343 -5.14 22.09 24.67
C LEU A 343 -4.95 23.24 25.69
N SER A 344 -5.60 24.39 25.47
CA SER A 344 -5.69 25.49 26.45
C SER A 344 -6.56 25.14 27.66
N ASP A 345 -7.51 24.23 27.52
CA ASP A 345 -8.52 23.91 28.54
C ASP A 345 -8.05 22.79 29.48
N MET A 346 -6.90 22.18 29.20
CA MET A 346 -6.27 21.14 30.03
C MET A 346 -5.15 21.68 30.94
N MET A 347 -4.93 23.00 30.96
CA MET A 347 -3.90 23.67 31.79
C MET A 347 -4.47 24.75 32.73
N GLN A 348 -5.70 24.56 33.21
CA GLN A 348 -6.26 25.23 34.40
C GLN A 348 -6.77 24.17 35.36
#